data_AF-A0A7D7LT07-F1
#
_entry.id   AF-A0A7D7LT07-F1
#
_cell.length_a   1.000
_cell.length_b   1.000
_cell.length_c   1.000
_cell.angle_alpha   90.00
_cell.angle_beta   90.00
_cell.angle_gamma   90.00
#
_symmetry.space_group_name_H-M   'P 1'
#
loop_
_entity.id
_entity.type
_entity.pdbx_description
1 polymer ?
#
loop_
_entity_poly.entity_id
_entity_poly.type
_entity_poly.pdbx_seq_one_letter_code
_entity_poly.pdbx_strand_id
1 'polypeptide(L)'
;MKKAITFILILLNLQMSFAQEVPLYEINSNNVLDYYGQIATANLNPASTTVAAQIGNNNFIEITDTSAAMINIFQLGDNNTTLYQNINSYPGKADISIRGSNNLINIEGSNSISDGMKMNINADDMTILMRNN
;
A
#
# COMPACT_ATOMS: atom_id res chain seq x y z
N MET A 1 24.66 43.37 -24.17
CA MET A 1 25.02 41.94 -24.11
C MET A 1 24.77 41.31 -22.74
N LYS A 2 25.37 41.80 -21.64
CA LYS A 2 25.19 41.21 -20.30
C LYS A 2 23.73 41.09 -19.84
N LYS A 3 22.90 42.13 -20.03
CA LYS A 3 21.47 42.13 -19.65
C LYS A 3 20.62 41.10 -20.41
N ALA A 4 20.95 40.82 -21.67
CA ALA A 4 20.24 39.84 -22.48
C ALA A 4 20.55 38.39 -22.04
N ILE A 5 21.81 38.13 -21.66
CA ILE A 5 22.24 36.83 -21.12
C ILE A 5 21.57 36.56 -19.77
N THR A 6 21.50 37.57 -18.90
CA THR A 6 20.79 37.45 -17.61
C THR A 6 19.31 37.17 -17.80
N PHE A 7 18.67 37.79 -18.79
CA PHE A 7 17.26 37.58 -19.08
C PHE A 7 16.97 36.17 -19.61
N ILE A 8 17.85 35.63 -20.48
CA ILE A 8 17.76 34.26 -20.98
C ILE A 8 17.96 33.24 -19.85
N LEU A 9 18.90 33.48 -18.94
CA LEU A 9 19.10 32.61 -17.78
C LEU A 9 17.87 32.59 -16.85
N ILE A 10 17.21 33.73 -16.64
CA ILE A 10 15.96 33.78 -15.85
C ILE A 10 14.84 32.99 -16.54
N LEU A 11 14.67 33.15 -17.86
CA LEU A 11 13.67 32.40 -18.64
C LEU A 11 13.91 30.89 -18.65
N LEU A 12 15.16 30.43 -18.68
CA LEU A 12 15.48 29.00 -18.59
C LEU A 12 15.15 28.39 -17.22
N ASN A 13 15.22 29.17 -16.14
CA ASN A 13 14.92 28.69 -14.79
C ASN A 13 13.41 28.64 -14.48
N LEU A 14 12.57 29.31 -15.28
CA LEU A 14 11.10 29.34 -15.11
C LEU A 14 10.39 28.08 -15.65
N GLN A 15 11.09 27.16 -16.33
CA GLN A 15 10.48 25.96 -16.93
C GLN A 15 10.52 24.71 -16.05
N MET A 16 11.03 24.79 -14.82
CA MET A 16 11.36 23.62 -14.02
C MET A 16 10.50 23.48 -12.76
N SER A 17 9.17 23.42 -12.91
CA SER A 17 8.29 22.77 -11.91
C SER A 17 6.82 22.81 -12.33
N PHE A 18 6.43 21.86 -13.18
CA PHE A 18 5.04 21.39 -13.20
C PHE A 18 5.03 20.03 -12.53
N ALA A 19 4.58 19.96 -11.28
CA ALA A 19 4.22 18.68 -10.69
C ALA A 19 2.96 18.21 -11.43
N GLN A 20 3.05 17.07 -12.11
CA GLN A 20 1.92 16.52 -12.85
C GLN A 20 0.97 15.83 -11.88
N GLU A 21 -0.13 16.50 -11.53
CA GLU A 21 -1.24 15.88 -10.81
C GLU A 21 -2.06 15.05 -11.82
N VAL A 22 -2.17 13.74 -11.56
CA VAL A 22 -3.00 12.84 -12.35
C VAL A 22 -4.30 12.61 -11.61
N PRO A 23 -5.45 13.01 -12.17
CA PRO A 23 -6.73 12.76 -11.54
C PRO A 23 -7.04 11.26 -11.52
N LEU A 24 -7.58 10.79 -10.40
CA LEU A 24 -7.84 9.36 -10.15
C LEU A 24 -8.72 8.70 -11.22
N TYR A 25 -9.64 9.44 -11.85
CA TYR A 25 -10.53 8.90 -12.89
C TYR A 25 -9.79 8.59 -14.21
N GLU A 26 -8.56 9.05 -14.39
CA GLU A 26 -7.72 8.74 -15.57
C GLU A 26 -6.90 7.46 -15.37
N ILE A 27 -6.82 6.95 -14.13
CA ILE A 27 -6.13 5.70 -13.81
C ILE A 27 -7.03 4.52 -14.15
N ASN A 28 -6.52 3.59 -14.95
CA ASN A 28 -7.22 2.39 -15.38
C ASN A 28 -6.23 1.23 -15.60
N SER A 29 -6.76 0.06 -15.96
CA SER A 29 -5.96 -1.16 -16.11
C SER A 29 -4.83 -1.06 -17.15
N ASN A 30 -4.89 -0.11 -18.09
CA ASN A 30 -3.88 0.05 -19.13
C ASN A 30 -2.68 0.90 -18.67
N ASN A 31 -2.83 1.73 -17.64
CA ASN A 31 -1.80 2.70 -17.22
C ASN A 31 -1.44 2.62 -15.74
N VAL A 32 -2.13 1.79 -14.95
CA VAL A 32 -1.88 1.64 -13.50
C VAL A 32 -0.45 1.22 -13.18
N LEU A 33 0.16 0.36 -14.00
CA LEU A 33 1.55 -0.09 -13.80
C LEU A 33 2.58 1.00 -14.11
N ASP A 34 2.29 1.87 -15.09
CA ASP A 34 3.18 2.99 -15.45
C ASP A 34 3.23 4.03 -14.33
N TYR A 35 2.09 4.31 -13.69
CA TYR A 35 2.04 5.19 -12.53
C TYR A 35 2.68 4.54 -11.30
N TYR A 36 2.48 3.24 -11.10
CA TYR A 36 3.15 2.50 -10.02
C TYR A 36 4.68 2.57 -10.16
N GLY A 37 5.22 2.36 -11.37
CA GLY A 37 6.66 2.46 -11.63
C GLY A 37 7.22 3.85 -11.34
N GLN A 38 6.50 4.91 -11.72
CA GLN A 38 6.90 6.29 -11.44
C GLN A 38 6.96 6.57 -9.93
N ILE A 39 5.95 6.12 -9.17
CA ILE A 39 5.92 6.27 -7.70
C ILE A 39 7.05 5.45 -7.05
N ALA A 40 7.31 4.23 -7.53
CA ALA A 40 8.37 3.37 -6.99
C ALA A 40 9.78 3.94 -7.17
N THR A 41 10.00 4.74 -8.23
CA THR A 41 11.30 5.40 -8.48
C THR A 41 11.50 6.73 -7.74
N ALA A 42 10.42 7.32 -7.22
CA ALA A 42 10.54 8.44 -6.31
C ALA A 42 11.12 7.91 -4.99
N ASN A 43 12.35 8.32 -4.64
CA ASN A 43 12.98 8.09 -3.33
C ASN A 43 12.21 8.81 -2.21
N LEU A 44 10.95 8.43 -2.01
CA LEU A 44 10.30 8.55 -0.74
C LEU A 44 11.09 7.59 0.17
N ASN A 45 11.44 8.03 1.37
CA ASN A 45 11.75 7.12 2.45
C ASN A 45 10.45 6.97 3.24
N PRO A 46 9.53 6.05 2.88
CA PRO A 46 8.41 5.75 3.74
C PRO A 46 8.88 4.65 4.70
N ALA A 47 8.34 4.62 5.92
CA ALA A 47 8.23 3.34 6.60
C ALA A 47 7.62 2.33 5.59
N SER A 48 8.34 1.26 5.26
CA SER A 48 7.89 0.30 4.24
C SER A 48 6.51 -0.22 4.64
N THR A 49 5.52 0.04 3.78
CA THR A 49 4.11 -0.30 4.02
C THR A 49 3.66 -1.22 2.90
N THR A 50 3.21 -2.41 3.26
CA THR A 50 2.56 -3.35 2.35
C THR A 50 1.05 -3.11 2.39
N VAL A 51 0.40 -3.12 1.23
CA VAL A 51 -1.06 -2.95 1.12
C VAL A 51 -1.63 -4.15 0.39
N ALA A 52 -2.61 -4.78 1.01
CA ALA A 52 -3.31 -5.96 0.54
C ALA A 52 -4.79 -5.62 0.39
N ALA A 53 -5.27 -5.41 -0.84
CA ALA A 53 -6.65 -5.01 -1.09
C ALA A 53 -7.38 -6.05 -1.96
N GLN A 54 -8.50 -6.56 -1.47
CA GLN A 54 -9.40 -7.46 -2.20
C GLN A 54 -10.78 -6.81 -2.31
N ILE A 55 -11.28 -6.67 -3.54
CA ILE A 55 -12.62 -6.13 -3.84
C ILE A 55 -13.38 -7.19 -4.64
N GLY A 56 -14.60 -7.52 -4.20
CA GLY A 56 -15.40 -8.61 -4.74
C GLY A 56 -15.35 -9.85 -3.86
N ASN A 57 -15.81 -10.98 -4.40
CA ASN A 57 -16.04 -12.20 -3.62
C ASN A 57 -15.11 -13.33 -4.05
N ASN A 58 -14.80 -14.24 -3.13
CA ASN A 58 -13.98 -15.44 -3.38
C ASN A 58 -12.56 -15.12 -3.87
N ASN A 59 -11.99 -13.99 -3.46
CA ASN A 59 -10.60 -13.68 -3.79
C ASN A 59 -9.64 -14.41 -2.84
N PHE A 60 -8.47 -14.76 -3.36
CA PHE A 60 -7.37 -15.31 -2.57
C PHE A 60 -6.12 -14.48 -2.83
N ILE A 61 -5.44 -14.06 -1.76
CA ILE A 61 -4.12 -13.44 -1.84
C ILE A 61 -3.18 -14.06 -0.83
N GLU A 62 -1.93 -14.23 -1.23
CA GLU A 62 -0.82 -14.66 -0.39
C GLU A 62 0.31 -13.64 -0.53
N ILE A 63 0.85 -13.21 0.61
CA ILE A 63 1.87 -12.17 0.68
C ILE A 63 2.97 -12.65 1.60
N THR A 64 4.18 -12.75 1.07
CA THR A 64 5.41 -12.95 1.84
C THR A 64 6.18 -11.65 1.88
N ASP A 65 6.35 -11.11 3.08
CA ASP A 65 6.93 -9.81 3.33
C ASP A 65 8.24 -9.94 4.10
N THR A 66 9.30 -9.35 3.57
CA THR A 66 10.66 -9.47 4.10
C THR A 66 11.16 -8.19 4.76
N SER A 67 10.42 -7.08 4.63
CA SER A 67 10.93 -5.76 5.01
C SER A 67 9.88 -4.76 5.50
N ALA A 68 8.57 -5.03 5.39
CA ALA A 68 7.58 -4.02 5.77
C ALA A 68 7.50 -3.82 7.28
N ALA A 69 7.47 -2.55 7.66
CA ALA A 69 7.18 -2.09 9.01
C ALA A 69 5.67 -2.02 9.27
N MET A 70 4.84 -1.97 8.22
CA MET A 70 3.39 -1.89 8.33
C MET A 70 2.71 -2.71 7.25
N ILE A 71 1.62 -3.40 7.60
CA ILE A 71 0.73 -4.08 6.66
C ILE A 71 -0.69 -3.53 6.80
N ASN A 72 -1.29 -3.12 5.69
CA ASN A 72 -2.68 -2.72 5.62
C ASN A 72 -3.46 -3.77 4.83
N ILE A 73 -4.42 -4.44 5.44
CA ILE A 73 -5.28 -5.44 4.80
C ILE A 73 -6.69 -4.88 4.67
N PHE A 74 -7.22 -4.83 3.45
CA PHE A 74 -8.55 -4.37 3.13
C PHE A 74 -9.31 -5.45 2.35
N GLN A 75 -10.45 -5.89 2.88
CA GLN A 75 -11.34 -6.82 2.21
C GLN A 75 -12.73 -6.21 2.08
N LEU A 76 -13.24 -6.09 0.84
CA LEU A 76 -14.58 -5.63 0.53
C LEU A 76 -15.31 -6.67 -0.32
N GLY A 77 -16.23 -7.40 0.30
CA GLY A 77 -16.97 -8.51 -0.28
C GLY A 77 -16.89 -9.77 0.60
N ASP A 78 -17.37 -10.88 0.07
CA ASP A 78 -17.59 -12.10 0.84
C ASP A 78 -16.63 -13.23 0.44
N ASN A 79 -16.31 -14.12 1.38
CA ASN A 79 -15.49 -15.31 1.16
C ASN A 79 -14.05 -15.01 0.66
N ASN A 80 -13.49 -13.85 1.00
CA ASN A 80 -12.10 -13.53 0.65
C ASN A 80 -11.12 -14.13 1.65
N THR A 81 -9.97 -14.57 1.16
CA THR A 81 -8.88 -15.10 1.98
C THR A 81 -7.60 -14.29 1.76
N THR A 82 -6.99 -13.85 2.86
CA THR A 82 -5.63 -13.27 2.89
C THR A 82 -4.72 -14.14 3.75
N LEU A 83 -3.60 -14.58 3.18
CA LEU A 83 -2.48 -15.15 3.92
C LEU A 83 -1.33 -14.15 3.90
N TYR A 84 -0.89 -13.68 5.06
CA TYR A 84 0.23 -12.75 5.19
C TYR A 84 1.31 -13.36 6.08
N GLN A 85 2.53 -13.43 5.54
CA GLN A 85 3.71 -13.92 6.24
C GLN A 85 4.74 -12.79 6.32
N ASN A 86 5.10 -12.38 7.53
CA ASN A 86 6.21 -11.44 7.77
C ASN A 86 7.42 -12.20 8.34
N ILE A 87 8.43 -12.38 7.50
CA ILE A 87 9.68 -13.05 7.86
C ILE A 87 10.74 -12.09 8.42
N ASN A 88 10.38 -10.83 8.65
CA ASN A 88 11.27 -9.82 9.20
C ASN A 88 11.30 -9.91 10.74
N SER A 89 12.46 -9.58 11.32
CA SER A 89 12.76 -9.68 12.76
C SER A 89 12.58 -8.37 13.55
N TYR A 90 12.23 -7.27 12.87
CA TYR A 90 11.86 -5.98 13.46
C TYR A 90 10.35 -5.90 13.74
N PRO A 91 9.91 -5.13 14.75
CA PRO A 91 8.48 -4.93 15.02
C PRO A 91 7.73 -4.36 13.81
N GLY A 92 6.62 -5.01 13.45
CA GLY A 92 5.67 -4.53 12.44
C GLY A 92 4.37 -4.05 13.08
N LYS A 93 3.53 -3.37 12.29
CA LYS A 93 2.14 -3.00 12.67
C LYS A 93 1.16 -3.52 11.63
N ALA A 94 -0.07 -3.81 12.04
CA ALA A 94 -1.15 -4.09 11.10
C ALA A 94 -2.35 -3.15 11.25
N ASP A 95 -2.93 -2.76 10.13
CA ASP A 95 -4.26 -2.18 10.04
C ASP A 95 -5.14 -3.08 9.17
N ILE A 96 -6.25 -3.57 9.73
CA ILE A 96 -7.13 -4.54 9.07
C ILE A 96 -8.52 -3.92 8.96
N SER A 97 -9.06 -3.87 7.76
CA SER A 97 -10.40 -3.36 7.48
C SER A 97 -11.18 -4.37 6.65
N ILE A 98 -12.28 -4.87 7.18
CA ILE A 98 -13.12 -5.86 6.51
C ILE A 98 -14.55 -5.37 6.42
N ARG A 99 -15.14 -5.51 5.24
CA ARG A 99 -16.56 -5.33 4.99
C ARG A 99 -17.12 -6.47 4.14
N GLY A 100 -18.06 -7.23 4.68
CA GLY A 100 -18.60 -8.45 4.07
C GLY A 100 -18.29 -9.69 4.89
N SER A 101 -18.93 -10.81 4.59
CA SER A 101 -19.02 -11.98 5.46
C SER A 101 -18.18 -13.16 4.96
N ASN A 102 -17.89 -14.11 5.85
CA ASN A 102 -17.05 -15.30 5.61
C ASN A 102 -15.62 -15.00 5.13
N ASN A 103 -15.08 -13.85 5.54
CA ASN A 103 -13.70 -13.49 5.22
C ASN A 103 -12.71 -14.17 6.18
N LEU A 104 -11.55 -14.57 5.64
CA LEU A 104 -10.45 -15.19 6.36
C LEU A 104 -9.18 -14.35 6.20
N ILE A 105 -8.54 -14.03 7.33
CA ILE A 105 -7.19 -13.45 7.36
C ILE A 105 -6.32 -14.32 8.26
N ASN A 106 -5.23 -14.85 7.72
CA ASN A 106 -4.17 -15.49 8.50
C ASN A 106 -2.92 -14.63 8.44
N ILE A 107 -2.44 -14.18 9.58
CA ILE A 107 -1.21 -13.39 9.73
C ILE A 107 -0.21 -14.20 10.55
N GLU A 108 0.92 -14.51 9.93
CA GLU A 108 2.06 -15.17 10.55
C GLU A 108 3.23 -14.19 10.54
N GLY A 109 3.79 -13.90 11.71
CA GLY A 109 4.92 -13.01 11.86
C GLY A 109 5.98 -13.61 12.76
N SER A 110 7.23 -13.15 12.61
CA SER A 110 8.34 -13.46 13.52
C SER A 110 8.56 -12.34 14.55
N ASN A 111 7.61 -11.40 14.63
CA ASN A 111 7.73 -10.10 15.28
C ASN A 111 6.43 -9.68 15.99
N SER A 112 6.49 -8.58 16.74
CA SER A 112 5.35 -8.01 17.47
C SER A 112 4.29 -7.34 16.58
N ILE A 113 3.86 -7.96 15.47
CA ILE A 113 2.82 -7.41 14.56
C ILE A 113 1.53 -7.02 15.28
N SER A 114 1.19 -7.72 16.36
CA SER A 114 0.04 -7.41 17.20
C SER A 114 0.19 -6.11 18.01
N ASP A 115 1.41 -5.60 18.18
CA ASP A 115 1.66 -4.38 18.93
C ASP A 115 1.22 -3.14 18.15
N GLY A 116 0.21 -2.44 18.67
CA GLY A 116 -0.40 -1.28 18.02
C GLY A 116 -1.30 -1.61 16.82
N MET A 117 -1.77 -2.85 16.72
CA MET A 117 -2.72 -3.29 15.70
C MET A 117 -4.05 -2.51 15.76
N LYS A 118 -4.62 -2.24 14.60
CA LYS A 118 -5.97 -1.70 14.45
C LYS A 118 -6.81 -2.62 13.58
N MET A 119 -8.06 -2.82 13.99
CA MET A 119 -9.02 -3.61 13.24
C MET A 119 -10.36 -2.87 13.17
N ASN A 120 -10.90 -2.74 11.97
CA ASN A 120 -12.23 -2.25 11.70
C ASN A 120 -13.01 -3.31 10.94
N ILE A 121 -14.02 -3.87 11.60
CA ILE A 121 -14.75 -5.04 11.11
C ILE A 121 -16.23 -4.66 10.97
N ASN A 122 -16.74 -4.79 9.75
CA ASN A 122 -18.14 -4.66 9.41
C ASN A 122 -18.59 -5.89 8.62
N ALA A 123 -18.73 -7.01 9.31
CA ALA A 123 -18.97 -8.34 8.77
C ALA A 123 -19.92 -9.11 9.70
N ASP A 124 -20.75 -10.00 9.16
CA ASP A 124 -21.58 -10.89 9.98
C ASP A 124 -20.76 -12.08 10.51
N ASP A 125 -19.89 -12.63 9.66
CA ASP A 125 -19.03 -13.78 9.96
C ASP A 125 -17.60 -13.53 9.45
N MET A 126 -16.59 -13.85 10.25
CA MET A 126 -15.18 -13.79 9.81
C MET A 126 -14.23 -14.54 10.75
N THR A 127 -13.05 -14.87 10.24
CA THR A 127 -11.95 -15.47 11.02
C THR A 127 -10.67 -14.69 10.82
N ILE A 128 -10.06 -14.24 11.92
CA ILE A 128 -8.68 -13.73 11.94
C ILE A 128 -7.84 -14.67 12.79
N LEU A 129 -6.82 -15.26 12.17
CA LEU A 129 -5.78 -15.99 12.87
C LEU A 129 -4.51 -15.14 12.88
N MET A 130 -3.92 -14.98 14.06
CA MET A 130 -2.67 -14.27 14.23
C MET A 130 -1.70 -15.10 15.05
N ARG A 131 -0.50 -15.29 14.53
CA ARG A 131 0.53 -16.10 15.16
C ARG A 131 1.88 -15.40 15.10
N ASN A 132 2.55 -15.37 16.25
CA ASN A 132 3.95 -14.97 16.35
C ASN A 132 4.76 -16.26 16.52
N ASN A 133 5.69 -16.54 15.61
CA ASN A 133 6.53 -17.75 15.61
C ASN A 133 7.96 -17.41 16.04
#